data_AF-A0A2V7WUL0-F1
#
_entry.id   AF-A0A2V7WUL0-F1
#
_cell.length_a   1.000
_cell.length_b   1.000
_cell.length_c   1.000
_cell.angle_alpha   90.00
_cell.angle_beta   90.00
_cell.angle_gamma   90.00
#
_symmetry.space_group_name_H-M   'P 1'
#
loop_
_entity.id
_entity.type
_entity.pdbx_description
1 polymer ?
#
loop_
_entity_poly.entity_id
_entity_poly.type
_entity_poly.pdbx_seq_one_letter_code
_entity_poly.pdbx_strand_id
1 'polypeptide(L)'
;MSVRPNVIRESLEAMRKQAAGIEKPLLEAGTWSTTKNRIAFRHQGKLLEPIAGQFLMDFSEREKVVTTTPVPRSEPTPHEHEISLLFARGIALEENPSTQPEAMAAYHKVLELEPTHAAAHINLGTLYYNRQEFGHAEKHYRSAIESDSRYALAYFDLGNVLDETGRVQEAVQTYKVAIQLAPTYADAHYNLALAYEKLREPRKALKHWQAYIRLDTSGPWAVHARSQIKRILQADGLKLVFKRA
;
A
#
# COMPACT_ATOMS: atom_id res chain seq x y z
N MET A 1 10.27 -29.71 -6.78
CA MET A 1 10.64 -29.91 -5.35
C MET A 1 10.70 -28.54 -4.70
N SER A 2 9.93 -28.28 -3.63
CA SER A 2 9.68 -26.93 -3.11
C SER A 2 10.92 -26.36 -2.40
N VAL A 3 11.40 -25.21 -2.84
CA VAL A 3 12.49 -24.47 -2.20
C VAL A 3 11.99 -23.95 -0.85
N ARG A 4 12.79 -24.14 0.22
CA ARG A 4 12.41 -23.73 1.57
C ARG A 4 12.31 -22.19 1.63
N PRO A 5 11.22 -21.60 2.17
CA PRO A 5 11.02 -20.15 2.21
C PRO A 5 12.15 -19.35 2.87
N ASN A 6 12.84 -19.94 3.85
CA ASN A 6 13.99 -19.30 4.51
C ASN A 6 15.17 -19.10 3.57
N VAL A 7 15.42 -20.06 2.67
CA VAL A 7 16.51 -19.98 1.69
C VAL A 7 16.23 -18.89 0.64
N ILE A 8 14.95 -18.72 0.27
CA ILE A 8 14.51 -17.65 -0.63
C ILE A 8 14.78 -16.28 0.01
N ARG A 9 14.44 -16.12 1.30
CA ARG A 9 14.60 -14.88 2.05
C ARG A 9 16.07 -14.50 2.27
N GLU A 10 16.90 -15.45 2.68
CA GLU A 10 18.35 -15.24 2.85
C GLU A 10 19.01 -14.87 1.51
N SER A 11 18.60 -15.50 0.41
CA SER A 11 19.10 -15.19 -0.92
C SER A 11 18.66 -13.80 -1.42
N LEU A 12 17.44 -13.37 -1.08
CA LEU A 12 16.94 -12.01 -1.38
C LEU A 12 17.66 -10.92 -0.58
N GLU A 13 17.96 -11.19 0.70
CA GLU A 13 18.71 -10.24 1.53
C GLU A 13 20.16 -10.10 1.09
N ALA A 14 20.82 -11.22 0.74
CA ALA A 14 22.15 -11.21 0.17
C ALA A 14 22.18 -10.46 -1.18
N MET A 15 21.20 -10.71 -2.05
CA MET A 15 21.00 -9.98 -3.31
C MET A 15 20.91 -8.48 -3.07
N ARG A 16 20.04 -8.00 -2.16
CA ARG A 16 19.89 -6.55 -1.89
C ARG A 16 21.16 -5.88 -1.39
N LYS A 17 22.00 -6.61 -0.63
CA LYS A 17 23.28 -6.10 -0.12
C LYS A 17 24.36 -6.02 -1.20
N GLN A 18 24.39 -6.96 -2.14
CA GLN A 18 25.37 -6.98 -3.23
C GLN A 18 24.92 -6.15 -4.46
N ALA A 19 23.62 -5.89 -4.60
CA ALA A 19 22.99 -5.19 -5.72
C ALA A 19 22.92 -3.66 -5.56
N ALA A 20 23.85 -3.04 -4.82
CA ALA A 20 23.92 -1.58 -4.74
C ALA A 20 24.19 -1.00 -6.15
N GLY A 21 23.13 -0.49 -6.80
CA GLY A 21 23.15 0.00 -8.19
C GLY A 21 22.21 -0.72 -9.17
N ILE A 22 21.49 -1.76 -8.74
CA ILE A 22 20.49 -2.46 -9.58
C ILE A 22 19.11 -1.86 -9.30
N GLU A 23 18.55 -1.10 -10.25
CA GLU A 23 17.30 -0.37 -10.04
C GLU A 23 16.09 -1.27 -9.76
N LYS A 24 16.06 -2.52 -10.28
CA LYS A 24 14.92 -3.46 -10.09
C LYS A 24 15.36 -4.95 -10.04
N PRO A 25 15.99 -5.40 -8.95
CA PRO A 25 16.64 -6.71 -8.88
C PRO A 25 15.66 -7.91 -8.97
N LEU A 26 14.38 -7.73 -8.63
CA LEU A 26 13.36 -8.79 -8.72
C LEU A 26 12.81 -9.01 -10.13
N LEU A 27 13.01 -8.05 -11.05
CA LEU A 27 12.58 -8.16 -12.45
C LEU A 27 13.67 -8.78 -13.34
N GLU A 28 14.93 -8.69 -12.93
CA GLU A 28 16.08 -9.30 -13.63
C GLU A 28 16.39 -10.71 -13.13
N ALA A 29 15.90 -11.09 -11.95
CA ALA A 29 16.18 -12.37 -11.31
C ALA A 29 15.29 -13.52 -11.84
N GLY A 30 15.82 -14.35 -12.73
CA GLY A 30 15.32 -15.71 -12.94
C GLY A 30 15.93 -16.66 -11.90
N THR A 31 15.12 -17.48 -11.22
CA THR A 31 15.64 -18.49 -10.26
C THR A 31 16.10 -19.74 -11.01
N TRP A 32 17.35 -20.14 -10.80
CA TRP A 32 17.88 -21.37 -11.37
C TRP A 32 18.46 -22.27 -10.25
N SER A 33 18.02 -23.52 -10.21
CA SER A 33 18.49 -24.54 -9.25
C SER A 33 19.45 -25.48 -9.97
N THR A 34 20.75 -25.17 -10.01
CA THR A 34 21.73 -26.01 -10.72
C THR A 34 22.10 -27.29 -9.98
N THR A 35 21.94 -27.40 -8.66
CA THR A 35 22.06 -28.68 -7.92
C THR A 35 21.68 -28.47 -6.45
N LYS A 36 20.79 -29.35 -5.97
CA LYS A 36 20.23 -29.63 -4.63
C LYS A 36 20.16 -28.58 -3.50
N ASN A 37 20.73 -27.38 -3.55
CA ASN A 37 20.57 -26.35 -2.51
C ASN A 37 21.07 -24.94 -2.89
N ARG A 38 21.39 -24.67 -4.15
CA ARG A 38 21.93 -23.35 -4.57
C ARG A 38 20.94 -22.62 -5.48
N ILE A 39 20.74 -21.34 -5.19
CA ILE A 39 19.96 -20.42 -6.02
C ILE A 39 20.97 -19.55 -6.78
N ALA A 40 20.84 -19.47 -8.10
CA ALA A 40 21.59 -18.53 -8.92
C ALA A 40 20.63 -17.61 -9.67
N PHE A 41 21.10 -16.40 -9.98
CA PHE A 41 20.36 -15.38 -10.70
C PHE A 41 21.08 -15.02 -12.00
N ARG A 42 20.35 -14.66 -13.05
CA ARG A 42 20.94 -14.25 -14.32
C ARG A 42 21.05 -12.72 -14.38
N HIS A 43 22.24 -12.18 -14.64
CA HIS A 43 22.49 -10.75 -14.82
C HIS A 43 23.29 -10.54 -16.12
N GLN A 44 22.78 -9.70 -17.02
CA GLN A 44 23.38 -9.44 -18.35
C GLN A 44 23.76 -10.73 -19.12
N GLY A 45 22.91 -11.76 -19.02
CA GLY A 45 23.13 -13.04 -19.68
C GLY A 45 24.08 -14.01 -18.96
N LYS A 46 24.73 -13.62 -17.85
CA LYS A 46 25.63 -14.46 -17.04
C LYS A 46 24.93 -14.93 -15.76
N LEU A 47 25.22 -16.14 -15.28
CA LEU A 47 24.72 -16.65 -14.00
C LEU A 47 25.59 -16.14 -12.84
N LEU A 48 24.97 -15.67 -11.76
CA LEU A 48 25.58 -15.12 -10.56
C LEU A 48 25.07 -15.87 -9.32
N GLU A 49 26.00 -16.27 -8.45
CA GLU A 49 25.70 -16.83 -7.15
C GLU A 49 25.60 -15.70 -6.09
N PRO A 50 24.46 -15.59 -5.37
CA PRO A 50 24.14 -14.41 -4.55
C PRO A 50 24.83 -14.33 -3.20
N ILE A 51 25.43 -15.41 -2.70
CA ILE A 51 26.07 -15.43 -1.38
C ILE A 51 27.56 -15.10 -1.53
N ALA A 52 28.21 -15.70 -2.53
CA ALA A 52 29.62 -15.54 -2.82
C ALA A 52 29.91 -14.41 -3.83
N GLY A 53 28.90 -13.91 -4.55
CA GLY A 53 29.09 -12.90 -5.60
C GLY A 53 29.89 -13.40 -6.81
N GLN A 54 29.97 -14.72 -7.00
CA GLN A 54 30.76 -15.34 -8.05
C GLN A 54 29.91 -15.61 -9.30
N PHE A 55 30.46 -15.31 -10.48
CA PHE A 55 29.87 -15.70 -11.75
C PHE A 55 30.06 -17.21 -11.98
N LEU A 56 28.99 -17.89 -12.37
CA LEU A 56 28.97 -19.33 -12.65
C LEU A 56 29.08 -19.55 -14.17
N MET A 57 29.95 -20.49 -14.56
CA MET A 57 30.01 -20.99 -15.94
C MET A 57 28.84 -21.96 -16.19
N ASP A 58 28.10 -21.74 -17.27
CA ASP A 58 26.96 -22.57 -17.69
C ASP A 58 27.38 -23.47 -18.86
N PHE A 59 27.41 -24.79 -18.62
CA PHE A 59 27.77 -25.80 -19.62
C PHE A 59 26.57 -26.67 -20.04
N SER A 60 25.33 -26.23 -19.78
CA SER A 60 24.15 -26.98 -20.20
C SER A 60 23.95 -26.89 -21.72
N GLU A 61 23.76 -28.05 -22.37
CA GLU A 61 23.36 -28.09 -23.77
C GLU A 61 21.97 -27.48 -23.91
N ARG A 62 21.84 -26.54 -24.85
CA ARG A 62 20.68 -25.68 -25.10
C ARG A 62 19.33 -26.42 -24.97
N GLU A 63 18.66 -26.28 -23.83
CA GLU A 63 17.24 -26.61 -23.71
C GLU A 63 16.37 -25.37 -23.90
N LYS A 64 15.19 -25.61 -24.50
CA LYS A 64 14.25 -24.61 -24.99
C LYS A 64 14.00 -23.51 -23.97
N VAL A 65 14.57 -22.34 -24.25
CA VAL A 65 14.19 -21.08 -23.64
C VAL A 65 12.69 -20.92 -23.89
N VAL A 66 11.87 -21.03 -22.84
CA VAL A 66 10.58 -20.34 -22.83
C VAL A 66 10.95 -18.87 -22.77
N THR A 67 11.30 -18.32 -23.93
CA THR A 67 11.41 -16.89 -24.12
C THR A 67 10.02 -16.40 -23.81
N THR A 68 9.83 -15.78 -22.64
CA THR A 68 8.89 -14.68 -22.57
C THR A 68 9.32 -13.79 -23.72
N THR A 69 8.57 -13.79 -24.82
CA THR A 69 8.74 -12.82 -25.88
C THR A 69 8.85 -11.50 -25.13
N PRO A 70 9.99 -10.79 -25.18
CA PRO A 70 10.06 -9.47 -24.60
C PRO A 70 8.95 -8.73 -25.33
N VAL A 71 7.83 -8.46 -24.65
CA VAL A 71 6.88 -7.49 -25.14
C VAL A 71 7.75 -6.26 -25.31
N PRO A 72 7.93 -5.73 -26.54
CA PRO A 72 8.68 -4.49 -26.71
C PRO A 72 7.98 -3.50 -25.79
N ARG A 73 8.64 -3.09 -24.71
CA ARG A 73 8.16 -1.93 -23.97
C ARG A 73 8.35 -0.80 -24.95
N SER A 74 7.24 -0.36 -25.54
CA SER A 74 7.21 0.92 -26.23
C SER A 74 7.81 1.94 -25.26
N GLU A 75 8.79 2.70 -25.73
CA GLU A 75 9.26 3.85 -24.97
C GLU A 75 8.04 4.69 -24.59
N PRO A 76 7.97 5.23 -23.36
CA PRO A 76 6.87 6.09 -22.95
C PRO A 76 6.69 7.17 -24.01
N THR A 77 5.45 7.36 -24.44
CA THR A 77 5.17 8.46 -25.37
C THR A 77 5.60 9.78 -24.72
N PRO A 78 5.96 10.82 -25.51
CA PRO A 78 6.30 12.12 -24.95
C PRO A 78 5.25 12.64 -23.95
N HIS A 79 3.97 12.33 -24.20
CA HIS A 79 2.84 12.65 -23.33
C HIS A 79 2.88 11.90 -21.98
N GLU A 80 3.13 10.58 -21.99
CA GLU A 80 3.28 9.78 -20.77
C GLU A 80 4.50 10.21 -19.94
N HIS A 81 5.58 10.60 -20.62
CA HIS A 81 6.78 11.13 -19.96
C HIS A 81 6.49 12.48 -19.29
N GLU A 82 5.76 13.37 -19.96
CA GLU A 82 5.35 14.66 -19.40
C GLU A 82 4.46 14.50 -18.17
N ILE A 83 3.43 13.65 -18.23
CA ILE A 83 2.58 13.32 -17.07
C ILE A 83 3.42 12.81 -15.89
N SER A 84 4.34 11.88 -16.16
CA SER A 84 5.21 11.31 -15.14
C SER A 84 6.09 12.37 -14.47
N LEU A 85 6.65 13.30 -15.24
CA LEU A 85 7.45 14.41 -14.72
C LEU A 85 6.62 15.39 -13.89
N LEU A 86 5.42 15.76 -14.37
CA LEU A 86 4.51 16.64 -13.64
C LEU A 86 4.05 16.01 -12.32
N PHE A 87 3.72 14.72 -12.33
CA PHE A 87 3.32 13.99 -11.13
C PHE A 87 4.47 13.90 -10.12
N ALA A 88 5.68 13.55 -10.57
CA ALA A 88 6.87 13.51 -9.72
C ALA A 88 7.21 14.88 -9.12
N ARG A 89 7.03 15.96 -9.90
CA ARG A 89 7.15 17.33 -9.40
C ARG A 89 6.12 17.65 -8.33
N GLY A 90 4.86 17.22 -8.51
CA GLY A 90 3.81 17.36 -7.51
C GLY A 90 4.24 16.75 -6.17
N ILE A 91 4.70 15.49 -6.18
CA ILE A 91 5.17 14.78 -4.99
C ILE A 91 6.32 15.52 -4.30
N ALA A 92 7.32 15.98 -5.08
CA ALA A 92 8.48 16.67 -4.51
C ALA A 92 8.13 18.00 -3.82
N LEU A 93 7.00 18.62 -4.17
CA LEU A 93 6.58 19.93 -3.66
C LEU A 93 5.54 19.83 -2.52
N GLU A 94 4.92 18.67 -2.32
CA GLU A 94 3.74 18.55 -1.44
C GLU A 94 4.07 18.53 0.05
N GLU A 95 5.30 18.14 0.42
CA GLU A 95 5.72 18.04 1.82
C GLU A 95 5.89 19.41 2.51
N ASN A 96 6.27 20.44 1.75
CA ASN A 96 6.55 21.77 2.29
C ASN A 96 5.31 22.69 2.13
N PRO A 97 4.76 23.25 3.23
CA PRO A 97 3.59 24.12 3.18
C PRO A 97 3.73 25.32 2.22
N SER A 98 4.96 25.85 2.07
CA SER A 98 5.22 26.99 1.18
C SER A 98 5.11 26.64 -0.30
N THR A 99 5.35 25.38 -0.69
CA THR A 99 5.31 24.89 -2.07
C THR A 99 4.04 24.10 -2.40
N GLN A 100 3.12 24.01 -1.44
CA GLN A 100 1.87 23.27 -1.58
C GLN A 100 0.98 23.81 -2.73
N PRO A 101 0.86 25.13 -2.96
CA PRO A 101 0.13 25.64 -4.12
C PRO A 101 0.70 25.15 -5.47
N GLU A 102 2.02 25.07 -5.58
CA GLU A 102 2.72 24.59 -6.76
C GLU A 102 2.55 23.08 -6.95
N ALA A 103 2.52 22.31 -5.87
CA ALA A 103 2.19 20.88 -5.91
C ALA A 103 0.77 20.67 -6.48
N MET A 104 -0.22 21.42 -5.99
CA MET A 104 -1.59 21.36 -6.50
C MET A 104 -1.65 21.74 -7.98
N ALA A 105 -0.94 22.79 -8.40
CA ALA A 105 -0.89 23.20 -9.80
C ALA A 105 -0.27 22.11 -10.70
N ALA A 106 0.74 21.37 -10.21
CA ALA A 106 1.32 20.26 -10.95
C ALA A 106 0.32 19.10 -11.09
N TYR A 107 -0.40 18.74 -10.03
CA TYR A 107 -1.42 17.70 -10.10
C TYR A 107 -2.63 18.09 -10.96
N HIS A 108 -3.05 19.35 -10.95
CA HIS A 108 -4.09 19.82 -11.87
C HIS A 108 -3.68 19.65 -13.33
N LYS A 109 -2.43 19.97 -13.68
CA LYS A 109 -1.90 19.72 -15.04
C LYS A 109 -1.85 18.24 -15.40
N VAL A 110 -1.50 17.36 -14.44
CA VAL A 110 -1.61 15.91 -14.66
C VAL A 110 -3.04 15.53 -15.02
N LEU A 111 -4.04 16.07 -14.31
CA LEU A 111 -5.45 15.76 -14.55
C LEU A 111 -6.03 16.44 -15.81
N GLU A 112 -5.43 17.53 -16.29
CA GLU A 112 -5.76 18.11 -17.61
C GLU A 112 -5.31 17.18 -18.74
N LEU A 113 -4.14 16.55 -18.60
CA LEU A 113 -3.58 15.61 -19.59
C LEU A 113 -4.17 14.20 -19.48
N GLU A 114 -4.42 13.74 -18.25
CA GLU A 114 -5.00 12.44 -17.94
C GLU A 114 -6.06 12.58 -16.83
N PRO A 115 -7.33 12.85 -17.20
CA PRO A 115 -8.42 13.04 -16.24
C PRO A 115 -8.73 11.83 -15.35
N THR A 116 -8.19 10.65 -15.68
CA THR A 116 -8.39 9.39 -14.94
C THR A 116 -7.15 8.99 -14.12
N HIS A 117 -6.19 9.89 -13.93
CA HIS A 117 -4.98 9.61 -13.14
C HIS A 117 -5.29 9.51 -11.64
N ALA A 118 -5.66 8.31 -11.17
CA ALA A 118 -6.15 8.07 -9.83
C ALA A 118 -5.24 8.60 -8.72
N ALA A 119 -3.91 8.42 -8.82
CA ALA A 119 -2.98 8.88 -7.79
C ALA A 119 -2.87 10.42 -7.70
N ALA A 120 -3.13 11.15 -8.79
CA ALA A 120 -3.12 12.61 -8.77
C ALA A 120 -4.38 13.14 -8.08
N HIS A 121 -5.52 12.48 -8.30
CA HIS A 121 -6.72 12.70 -7.52
C HIS A 121 -6.52 12.41 -6.03
N ILE A 122 -5.85 11.32 -5.65
CA ILE A 122 -5.54 11.05 -4.23
C ILE A 122 -4.73 12.20 -3.63
N ASN A 123 -3.60 12.55 -4.23
CA ASN A 123 -2.69 13.54 -3.65
C ASN A 123 -3.37 14.92 -3.56
N LEU A 124 -4.13 15.35 -4.58
CA LEU A 124 -4.94 16.56 -4.49
C LEU A 124 -5.98 16.48 -3.37
N GLY A 125 -6.69 15.35 -3.27
CA GLY A 125 -7.65 15.11 -2.20
C GLY A 125 -7.02 15.25 -0.81
N THR A 126 -5.80 14.73 -0.63
CA THR A 126 -5.04 14.84 0.63
C THR A 126 -4.65 16.28 0.92
N LEU A 127 -4.22 17.04 -0.08
CA LEU A 127 -3.89 18.46 0.10
C LEU A 127 -5.13 19.29 0.48
N TYR A 128 -6.28 19.04 -0.12
CA TYR A 128 -7.54 19.67 0.26
C TYR A 128 -8.01 19.24 1.66
N TYR A 129 -7.86 17.96 2.00
CA TYR A 129 -8.18 17.45 3.33
C TYR A 129 -7.36 18.14 4.42
N ASN A 130 -6.05 18.30 4.20
CA ASN A 130 -5.15 18.97 5.14
C ASN A 130 -5.50 20.45 5.33
N ARG A 131 -6.13 21.07 4.32
CA ARG A 131 -6.67 22.45 4.39
C ARG A 131 -8.10 22.52 4.95
N GLN A 132 -8.66 21.39 5.39
CA GLN A 132 -10.04 21.24 5.87
C GLN A 132 -11.10 21.57 4.80
N GLU A 133 -10.71 21.55 3.52
CA GLU A 133 -11.60 21.75 2.38
C GLU A 133 -12.26 20.41 1.99
N PHE A 134 -13.05 19.86 2.91
CA PHE A 134 -13.56 18.49 2.82
C PHE A 134 -14.41 18.20 1.57
N GLY A 135 -15.13 19.21 1.04
CA GLY A 135 -15.89 19.06 -0.20
C GLY A 135 -15.02 18.81 -1.43
N HIS A 136 -13.89 19.52 -1.54
CA HIS A 136 -12.92 19.30 -2.62
C HIS A 136 -12.21 17.94 -2.44
N ALA A 137 -11.84 17.60 -1.21
CA ALA A 137 -11.23 16.31 -0.88
C ALA A 137 -12.12 15.14 -1.29
N GLU A 138 -13.40 15.15 -0.89
CA GLU A 138 -14.37 14.11 -1.26
C GLU A 138 -14.49 13.96 -2.78
N LYS A 139 -14.63 15.08 -3.51
CA LYS A 139 -14.75 15.05 -4.98
C LYS A 139 -13.56 14.31 -5.59
N HIS A 140 -12.35 14.63 -5.17
CA HIS A 140 -11.15 14.01 -5.70
C HIS A 140 -11.02 12.53 -5.32
N TYR A 141 -11.29 12.15 -4.07
CA TYR A 141 -11.26 10.73 -3.69
C TYR A 141 -12.31 9.90 -4.43
N ARG A 142 -13.50 10.46 -4.71
CA ARG A 142 -14.50 9.79 -5.56
C ARG A 142 -14.02 9.62 -7.00
N SER A 143 -13.41 10.64 -7.61
CA SER A 143 -12.82 10.52 -8.95
C SER A 143 -11.66 9.52 -9.00
N ALA A 144 -10.87 9.40 -7.93
CA ALA A 144 -9.86 8.34 -7.82
C ALA A 144 -10.48 6.93 -7.81
N ILE A 145 -11.61 6.74 -7.11
CA ILE A 145 -12.37 5.48 -7.08
C ILE A 145 -12.99 5.17 -8.44
N GLU A 146 -13.54 6.18 -9.14
CA GLU A 146 -14.09 6.02 -10.49
C GLU A 146 -13.00 5.60 -11.49
N SER A 147 -11.78 6.12 -11.31
CA SER A 147 -10.62 5.80 -12.13
C SER A 147 -10.04 4.41 -11.83
N ASP A 148 -9.91 4.07 -10.54
CA ASP A 148 -9.48 2.75 -10.08
C ASP A 148 -10.30 2.29 -8.86
N SER A 149 -11.33 1.48 -9.15
CA SER A 149 -12.20 0.87 -8.15
C SER A 149 -11.50 -0.11 -7.19
N ARG A 150 -10.23 -0.46 -7.44
CA ARG A 150 -9.42 -1.33 -6.58
C ARG A 150 -8.43 -0.56 -5.72
N TYR A 151 -8.43 0.78 -5.80
CA TYR A 151 -7.50 1.59 -5.04
C TYR A 151 -7.94 1.75 -3.58
N ALA A 152 -7.48 0.83 -2.71
CA ALA A 152 -7.88 0.78 -1.31
C ALA A 152 -7.66 2.11 -0.54
N LEU A 153 -6.59 2.84 -0.85
CA LEU A 153 -6.27 4.14 -0.25
C LEU A 153 -7.37 5.18 -0.52
N ALA A 154 -7.94 5.19 -1.73
CA ALA A 154 -9.02 6.10 -2.11
C ALA A 154 -10.27 5.94 -1.22
N TYR A 155 -10.64 4.68 -0.94
CA TYR A 155 -11.73 4.37 -0.03
C TYR A 155 -11.40 4.73 1.42
N PHE A 156 -10.16 4.50 1.86
CA PHE A 156 -9.73 4.87 3.20
C PHE A 156 -9.82 6.39 3.40
N ASP A 157 -9.25 7.17 2.48
CA ASP A 157 -9.22 8.63 2.60
C ASP A 157 -10.60 9.27 2.40
N LEU A 158 -11.44 8.71 1.52
CA LEU A 158 -12.84 9.07 1.45
C LEU A 158 -13.52 8.80 2.80
N GLY A 159 -13.29 7.62 3.40
CA GLY A 159 -13.78 7.30 4.74
C GLY A 159 -13.39 8.34 5.80
N ASN A 160 -12.17 8.86 5.75
CA ASN A 160 -11.70 9.92 6.65
C ASN A 160 -12.51 11.21 6.45
N VAL A 161 -12.72 11.66 5.20
CA VAL A 161 -13.56 12.82 4.89
C VAL A 161 -15.00 12.63 5.36
N LEU A 162 -15.58 11.45 5.10
CA LEU A 162 -16.92 11.09 5.52
C LEU A 162 -17.07 11.19 7.05
N ASP A 163 -16.07 10.72 7.80
CA ASP A 163 -16.08 10.72 9.27
C ASP A 163 -15.90 12.15 9.85
N GLU A 164 -15.00 12.96 9.29
CA GLU A 164 -14.82 14.37 9.67
C GLU A 164 -16.07 15.22 9.38
N THR A 165 -16.80 14.89 8.32
CA THR A 165 -18.07 15.55 7.95
C THR A 165 -19.28 14.99 8.68
N GLY A 166 -19.10 14.07 9.65
CA GLY A 166 -20.16 13.52 10.48
C GLY A 166 -21.03 12.45 9.82
N ARG A 167 -20.73 12.04 8.58
CA ARG A 167 -21.41 10.96 7.85
C ARG A 167 -20.82 9.59 8.24
N VAL A 168 -20.85 9.29 9.54
CA VAL A 168 -20.14 8.15 10.14
C VAL A 168 -20.61 6.80 9.57
N GLN A 169 -21.91 6.63 9.28
CA GLN A 169 -22.43 5.38 8.70
C GLN A 169 -21.85 5.11 7.31
N GLU A 170 -21.69 6.15 6.49
CA GLU A 170 -21.08 6.06 5.16
C GLU A 170 -19.56 5.83 5.26
N ALA A 171 -18.89 6.49 6.21
CA ALA A 171 -17.48 6.21 6.53
C ALA A 171 -17.25 4.73 6.83
N VAL A 172 -18.11 4.13 7.67
CA VAL A 172 -18.06 2.69 8.01
C VAL A 172 -18.13 1.81 6.76
N GLN A 173 -19.04 2.09 5.82
CA GLN A 173 -19.12 1.28 4.60
C GLN A 173 -17.87 1.47 3.73
N THR A 174 -17.37 2.69 3.65
CA THR A 174 -16.20 3.03 2.82
C THR A 174 -14.92 2.37 3.36
N TYR A 175 -14.67 2.45 4.66
CA TYR A 175 -13.56 1.74 5.31
C TYR A 175 -13.65 0.22 5.14
N LYS A 176 -14.86 -0.36 5.20
CA LYS A 176 -15.04 -1.80 4.96
C LYS A 176 -14.61 -2.18 3.55
N VAL A 177 -14.86 -1.35 2.54
CA VAL A 177 -14.38 -1.59 1.17
C VAL A 177 -12.85 -1.51 1.11
N ALA A 178 -12.23 -0.51 1.74
CA ALA A 178 -10.77 -0.42 1.84
C ALA A 178 -10.15 -1.70 2.44
N ILE A 179 -10.75 -2.23 3.52
CA ILE A 179 -10.30 -3.49 4.17
C ILE A 179 -10.57 -4.71 3.29
N GLN A 180 -11.67 -4.74 2.52
CA GLN A 180 -11.92 -5.84 1.57
C GLN A 180 -10.87 -5.89 0.47
N LEU A 181 -10.45 -4.73 -0.03
CA LEU A 181 -9.41 -4.61 -1.05
C LEU A 181 -8.00 -4.87 -0.47
N ALA A 182 -7.74 -4.42 0.76
CA ALA A 182 -6.48 -4.59 1.47
C ALA A 182 -6.70 -5.04 2.93
N PRO A 183 -6.85 -6.36 3.18
CA PRO A 183 -7.13 -6.88 4.53
C PRO A 183 -6.04 -6.63 5.57
N THR A 184 -4.83 -6.27 5.13
CA THR A 184 -3.69 -5.94 5.99
C THR A 184 -3.55 -4.44 6.24
N TYR A 185 -4.52 -3.61 5.82
CA TYR A 185 -4.47 -2.17 6.01
C TYR A 185 -4.84 -1.81 7.46
N ALA A 186 -3.81 -1.69 8.31
CA ALA A 186 -3.97 -1.46 9.74
C ALA A 186 -4.76 -0.19 10.05
N ASP A 187 -4.44 0.93 9.41
CA ASP A 187 -5.09 2.22 9.68
C ASP A 187 -6.59 2.21 9.35
N ALA A 188 -7.00 1.49 8.30
CA ALA A 188 -8.42 1.29 7.98
C ALA A 188 -9.14 0.50 9.08
N HIS A 189 -8.50 -0.50 9.69
CA HIS A 189 -9.04 -1.19 10.87
C HIS A 189 -9.13 -0.27 12.09
N TYR A 190 -8.12 0.59 12.30
CA TYR A 190 -8.11 1.57 13.39
C TYR A 190 -9.28 2.57 13.25
N ASN A 191 -9.43 3.21 12.09
CA ASN A 191 -10.49 4.21 11.86
C ASN A 191 -11.88 3.58 11.83
N LEU A 192 -12.03 2.36 11.30
CA LEU A 192 -13.31 1.65 11.37
C LEU A 192 -13.70 1.30 12.81
N ALA A 193 -12.73 0.98 13.68
CA ALA A 193 -13.01 0.75 15.09
C ALA A 193 -13.50 2.03 15.78
N LEU A 194 -12.85 3.18 15.53
CA LEU A 194 -13.30 4.49 16.01
C LEU A 194 -14.71 4.84 15.52
N ALA A 195 -14.98 4.64 14.24
CA ALA A 195 -16.30 4.91 13.66
C ALA A 195 -17.40 4.05 14.33
N TYR A 196 -17.13 2.77 14.61
CA TYR A 196 -18.05 1.94 15.38
C TYR A 196 -18.23 2.40 16.83
N GLU A 197 -17.22 2.97 17.47
CA GLU A 197 -17.38 3.58 18.79
C GLU A 197 -18.28 4.81 18.76
N LYS A 198 -18.12 5.69 17.75
CA LYS A 198 -19.02 6.85 17.52
C LYS A 198 -20.47 6.39 17.34
N LEU A 199 -20.69 5.28 16.64
CA LEU A 199 -22.01 4.65 16.47
C LEU A 199 -22.51 3.86 17.69
N ARG A 200 -21.73 3.81 18.78
CA ARG A 200 -22.04 3.03 20.00
C ARG A 200 -22.21 1.53 19.73
N GLU A 201 -21.42 0.97 18.81
CA GLU A 201 -21.39 -0.45 18.46
C GLU A 201 -20.09 -1.15 18.95
N PRO A 202 -19.87 -1.25 20.28
CA PRO A 202 -18.58 -1.63 20.85
C PRO A 202 -18.10 -3.04 20.47
N ARG A 203 -19.02 -3.97 20.19
CA ARG A 203 -18.65 -5.33 19.75
C ARG A 203 -18.05 -5.35 18.35
N LYS A 204 -18.55 -4.50 17.44
CA LYS A 204 -17.97 -4.36 16.11
C LYS A 204 -16.62 -3.62 16.21
N ALA A 205 -16.55 -2.56 17.02
CA ALA A 205 -15.28 -1.87 17.31
C ALA A 205 -14.20 -2.83 17.83
N LEU A 206 -14.53 -3.67 18.82
CA LEU A 206 -13.60 -4.65 19.41
C LEU A 206 -12.96 -5.57 18.36
N LYS A 207 -13.75 -6.06 17.40
CA LYS A 207 -13.24 -6.92 16.31
C LYS A 207 -12.15 -6.21 15.51
N HIS A 208 -12.36 -4.93 15.20
CA HIS A 208 -11.42 -4.13 14.42
C HIS A 208 -10.21 -3.66 15.24
N TRP A 209 -10.38 -3.36 16.54
CA TRP A 209 -9.26 -3.11 17.44
C TRP A 209 -8.31 -4.31 17.56
N GLN A 210 -8.87 -5.51 17.70
CA GLN A 210 -8.08 -6.74 17.72
C GLN A 210 -7.38 -7.00 16.39
N ALA A 211 -8.02 -6.67 15.26
CA ALA A 211 -7.39 -6.77 13.95
C ALA A 211 -6.24 -5.79 13.79
N TYR A 212 -6.43 -4.52 14.18
CA TYR A 212 -5.37 -3.51 14.18
C TYR A 212 -4.16 -3.97 15.00
N ILE A 213 -4.33 -4.44 16.24
CA ILE A 213 -3.22 -4.91 17.09
C ILE A 213 -2.48 -6.12 16.52
N ARG A 214 -3.14 -6.97 15.72
CA ARG A 214 -2.46 -8.09 15.04
C ARG A 214 -1.59 -7.61 13.88
N LEU A 215 -1.95 -6.49 13.25
CA LEU A 215 -1.23 -5.92 12.10
C LEU A 215 -0.13 -4.95 12.53
N ASP A 216 -0.42 -4.12 13.55
CA ASP A 216 0.50 -3.18 14.15
C ASP A 216 0.56 -3.39 15.67
N THR A 217 1.66 -4.00 16.11
CA THR A 217 1.87 -4.35 17.51
C THR A 217 2.56 -3.24 18.32
N SER A 218 3.22 -2.28 17.65
CA SER A 218 4.19 -1.37 18.27
C SER A 218 3.99 0.07 17.82
N GLY A 219 3.53 0.92 18.73
CA GLY A 219 3.38 2.35 18.51
C GLY A 219 2.41 2.99 19.50
N PRO A 220 2.30 4.33 19.53
CA PRO A 220 1.33 5.06 20.36
C PRO A 220 -0.12 4.62 20.08
N TRP A 221 -0.44 4.41 18.80
CA TRP A 221 -1.74 3.92 18.34
C TRP A 221 -2.07 2.50 18.83
N ALA A 222 -1.07 1.62 18.93
CA ALA A 222 -1.22 0.29 19.53
C ALA A 222 -1.50 0.36 21.05
N VAL A 223 -0.92 1.32 21.77
CA VAL A 223 -1.26 1.56 23.19
C VAL A 223 -2.72 2.01 23.31
N HIS A 224 -3.16 2.93 22.45
CA HIS A 224 -4.55 3.38 22.42
C HIS A 224 -5.51 2.21 22.14
N ALA A 225 -5.27 1.42 21.10
CA ALA A 225 -6.12 0.28 20.75
C ALA A 225 -6.19 -0.77 21.87
N ARG A 226 -5.07 -1.07 22.56
CA ARG A 226 -5.09 -1.96 23.74
C ARG A 226 -5.94 -1.41 24.88
N SER A 227 -5.87 -0.09 25.12
CA SER A 227 -6.72 0.57 26.12
C SER A 227 -8.20 0.44 25.76
N GLN A 228 -8.57 0.68 24.50
CA GLN A 228 -9.95 0.54 24.03
C GLN A 228 -10.46 -0.90 24.15
N ILE A 229 -9.65 -1.90 23.77
CA ILE A 229 -9.99 -3.32 23.95
C ILE A 229 -10.30 -3.62 25.43
N LYS A 230 -9.41 -3.19 26.34
CA LYS A 230 -9.60 -3.41 27.79
C LYS A 230 -10.90 -2.77 28.29
N ARG A 231 -11.16 -1.51 27.91
CA ARG A 231 -12.37 -0.76 28.29
C ARG A 231 -13.64 -1.45 27.80
N ILE A 232 -13.68 -1.88 26.54
CA ILE A 232 -14.85 -2.54 25.95
C ILE A 232 -15.13 -3.88 26.68
N LEU A 233 -14.10 -4.68 26.93
CA LEU A 233 -14.25 -5.98 27.61
C LEU A 233 -14.72 -5.83 29.06
N GLN A 234 -14.19 -4.84 29.79
CA GLN A 234 -14.63 -4.55 31.17
C GLN A 234 -16.11 -4.15 31.20
N ALA A 235 -16.54 -3.30 30.27
CA ALA A 235 -17.93 -2.86 30.19
C ALA A 235 -18.90 -4.00 29.83
N ASP A 236 -18.52 -4.93 28.96
CA ASP A 236 -19.35 -6.10 28.62
C ASP A 236 -19.42 -7.11 29.79
N GLY A 237 -18.32 -7.30 30.52
CA GLY A 237 -18.27 -8.12 31.72
C GLY A 237 -19.24 -7.64 32.82
N LEU A 238 -19.28 -6.33 33.09
CA LEU A 238 -20.23 -5.74 34.04
C LEU A 238 -21.70 -6.00 33.65
N LYS A 239 -22.02 -5.94 32.36
CA LYS A 239 -23.39 -6.22 31.86
C LYS A 239 -23.80 -7.67 32.04
N LEU A 240 -22.87 -8.62 31.89
CA LEU A 240 -23.16 -10.05 32.06
C LEU A 240 -23.42 -10.42 33.53
N VAL A 241 -22.71 -9.79 34.46
CA VAL A 241 -22.93 -10.01 35.91
C VAL A 241 -24.28 -9.43 36.35
N PHE A 242 -24.64 -8.23 35.89
CA PHE A 242 -25.92 -7.60 36.26
C PHE A 242 -27.15 -8.35 35.70
N LYS A 243 -27.01 -9.06 34.58
CA LYS A 243 -28.10 -9.84 33.96
C LYS A 243 -28.40 -11.18 34.66
N ARG A 244 -27.66 -11.54 35.72
CA ARG A 244 -27.77 -12.82 36.44
C ARG A 244 -28.47 -12.73 37.81
N ALA A 245 -29.22 -11.65 38.08
CA ALA A 245 -30.02 -11.50 39.30
C ALA A 245 -31.52 -11.61 38.99
#